data_AF-A0A1C6S8U2-F1
#
_entry.id   AF-A0A1C6S8U2-F1
#
_cell.length_a   1.000
_cell.length_b   1.000
_cell.length_c   1.000
_cell.angle_alpha   90.00
_cell.angle_beta   90.00
_cell.angle_gamma   90.00
#
_symmetry.space_group_name_H-M   'P 1'
#
loop_
_entity.id
_entity.type
_entity.pdbx_description
1 polymer ?
#
loop_
_entity_poly.entity_id
_entity_poly.type
_entity_poly.pdbx_seq_one_letter_code
_entity_poly.pdbx_strand_id
1 'polypeptide(L)'
;MKTNTRINSELTTRSHRHGGESRRHKLALCQATGLARYRDRHQARQGAKAMLAGSHQFEGSTFACPDCRGYHLEKTYARQPINVGGAIEPAEAFTASLTSRKRRYVLLDIENPTRGARATREEAAGLWNILKLQAPGIAPHDHVVVGASRLVVRKYRAAIHGANVKWVVGADAPDGADRALLAAIDLRRVAAEYDELVIISGDHAFADLARQAKWAGLSVQVVTAEHPKQRSVLSRELAAAADTHTLVRLQPRTPKPENVTPNRRTARLSSQHVHDLPAAA
;
A
#
# COMPACT_ATOMS: atom_id res chain seq x y z
N MET A 1 -37.17 -16.44 16.76
CA MET A 1 -36.03 -16.91 17.57
C MET A 1 -34.76 -16.80 16.74
N LYS A 2 -33.78 -15.97 17.13
CA LYS A 2 -32.49 -15.89 16.41
C LYS A 2 -31.59 -17.04 16.87
N THR A 3 -31.37 -18.03 16.01
CA THR A 3 -30.40 -19.10 16.24
C THR A 3 -29.00 -18.51 16.33
N ASN A 4 -28.41 -18.51 17.53
CA ASN A 4 -27.04 -18.08 17.76
C ASN A 4 -26.09 -19.17 17.22
N THR A 5 -25.79 -19.12 15.92
CA THR A 5 -24.82 -20.02 15.30
C THR A 5 -23.43 -19.76 15.92
N ARG A 6 -22.86 -20.81 16.53
CA ARG A 6 -21.53 -20.78 17.15
C ARG A 6 -20.57 -21.64 16.33
N ILE A 7 -19.33 -21.19 16.21
CA ILE A 7 -18.24 -21.96 15.59
C ILE A 7 -17.13 -22.22 16.60
N ASN A 8 -16.45 -23.35 16.44
CA ASN A 8 -15.29 -23.68 17.25
C ASN A 8 -14.09 -22.84 16.78
N SER A 9 -13.42 -22.17 17.70
CA SER A 9 -12.14 -21.49 17.47
C SER A 9 -11.15 -21.94 18.53
N GLU A 10 -9.95 -22.29 18.09
CA GLU A 10 -8.84 -22.61 18.98
C GLU A 10 -8.18 -21.32 19.45
N LEU A 11 -7.97 -21.19 20.77
CA LEU A 11 -7.18 -20.12 21.37
C LEU A 11 -6.00 -20.75 22.10
N THR A 12 -4.80 -20.24 21.84
CA THR A 12 -3.60 -20.60 22.61
C THR A 12 -3.56 -19.77 23.89
N THR A 13 -3.64 -20.40 25.06
CA THR A 13 -3.34 -19.75 26.33
C THR A 13 -1.83 -19.65 26.54
N ARG A 14 -1.34 -18.51 27.05
CA ARG A 14 0.07 -18.33 27.42
C ARG A 14 0.43 -19.22 28.62
N SER A 15 0.83 -20.47 28.35
CA SER A 15 1.73 -21.23 29.22
C SER A 15 3.00 -21.45 28.41
N HIS A 16 3.94 -20.51 28.52
CA HIS A 16 5.21 -20.58 27.79
C HIS A 16 6.24 -21.53 28.44
N ARG A 17 5.88 -22.30 29.48
CA ARG A 17 6.82 -23.19 30.17
C ARG A 17 6.59 -24.69 29.99
N HIS A 18 5.41 -25.15 29.61
CA HIS A 18 5.21 -26.56 29.23
C HIS A 18 4.04 -26.64 28.24
N GLY A 19 4.30 -27.14 27.03
CA GLY A 19 3.33 -27.54 25.99
C GLY A 19 1.89 -27.08 26.20
N GLY A 20 1.61 -25.78 26.11
CA GLY A 20 0.30 -25.24 26.42
C GLY A 20 -0.78 -25.82 25.50
N GLU A 21 -1.71 -26.58 26.08
CA GLU A 21 -2.88 -27.12 25.38
C GLU A 21 -3.68 -25.99 24.71
N SER A 22 -4.03 -26.16 23.44
CA SER A 22 -4.99 -25.28 22.77
C SER A 22 -6.38 -25.55 23.36
N ARG A 23 -7.01 -24.52 23.94
CA ARG A 23 -8.41 -24.63 24.37
C ARG A 23 -9.33 -24.26 23.22
N ARG A 24 -10.31 -25.11 22.95
CA ARG A 24 -11.38 -24.85 21.99
C ARG A 24 -12.46 -23.99 22.65
N HIS A 25 -12.62 -22.77 22.16
CA HIS A 25 -13.69 -21.87 22.58
C HIS A 25 -14.77 -21.81 21.51
N LYS A 26 -16.04 -21.83 21.93
CA LYS A 26 -17.17 -21.56 21.03
C LYS A 26 -17.32 -20.05 20.87
N LEU A 27 -17.07 -19.54 19.67
CA LEU A 27 -17.27 -18.12 19.34
C LEU A 27 -18.60 -17.94 18.63
N ALA A 28 -19.27 -16.81 18.89
CA ALA A 28 -20.46 -16.42 18.14
C ALA A 28 -20.07 -16.01 16.72
N LEU A 29 -20.94 -16.25 15.74
CA LEU A 29 -20.79 -15.69 14.40
C LEU A 29 -21.30 -14.25 14.34
N CYS A 30 -20.60 -13.39 13.62
CA CYS A 30 -21.10 -12.10 13.22
C CYS A 30 -22.06 -12.24 12.05
N GLN A 31 -23.27 -11.69 12.17
CA GLN A 31 -24.28 -11.79 11.11
C GLN A 31 -23.87 -11.03 9.85
N ALA A 32 -23.13 -9.92 9.98
CA ALA A 32 -22.71 -9.12 8.84
C ALA A 32 -21.58 -9.77 8.03
N THR A 33 -20.60 -10.39 8.71
CA THR A 33 -19.38 -10.91 8.05
C THR A 33 -19.39 -12.42 7.87
N GLY A 34 -20.24 -13.15 8.60
CA GLY A 34 -20.22 -14.61 8.69
C GLY A 34 -19.01 -15.18 9.43
N LEU A 35 -18.16 -14.35 10.06
CA LEU A 35 -16.93 -14.76 10.71
C LEU A 35 -17.07 -14.91 12.23
N ALA A 36 -16.12 -15.62 12.84
CA ALA A 36 -16.00 -15.73 14.29
C ALA A 36 -15.82 -14.34 14.92
N ARG A 37 -16.64 -14.02 15.91
CA ARG A 37 -16.56 -12.79 16.69
C ARG A 37 -15.67 -12.99 17.91
N TYR A 38 -14.49 -12.37 17.88
CA TYR A 38 -13.62 -12.20 19.03
C TYR A 38 -14.01 -10.94 19.78
N ARG A 39 -13.88 -10.97 21.11
CA ARG A 39 -14.22 -9.85 22.00
C ARG A 39 -13.28 -8.67 21.77
N ASP A 40 -11.99 -8.94 21.63
CA ASP A 40 -10.94 -7.94 21.54
C ASP A 40 -9.82 -8.37 20.57
N ARG A 41 -8.96 -7.42 20.20
CA ARG A 41 -7.86 -7.62 19.24
C ARG A 41 -6.87 -8.67 19.74
N HIS A 42 -6.64 -8.74 21.05
CA HIS A 42 -5.71 -9.69 21.63
C HIS A 42 -6.22 -11.12 21.46
N GLN A 43 -7.50 -11.36 21.76
CA GLN A 43 -8.15 -12.65 21.55
C GLN A 43 -8.14 -13.04 20.06
N ALA A 44 -8.40 -12.10 19.15
CA ALA A 44 -8.33 -12.36 17.72
C ALA A 44 -6.92 -12.74 17.25
N ARG A 45 -5.88 -12.10 17.80
CA ARG A 45 -4.47 -12.44 17.52
C ARG A 45 -4.08 -13.81 18.05
N GLN A 46 -4.58 -14.19 19.23
CA GLN A 46 -4.39 -15.55 19.76
C GLN A 46 -5.09 -16.58 18.87
N GLY A 47 -6.31 -16.29 18.41
CA GLY A 47 -7.02 -17.13 17.44
C GLY A 47 -6.27 -17.25 16.12
N ALA A 48 -5.70 -16.15 15.62
CA ALA A 48 -4.85 -16.14 14.43
C ALA A 48 -3.62 -17.04 14.63
N LYS A 49 -2.91 -16.88 15.75
CA LYS A 49 -1.72 -17.70 16.06
C LYS A 49 -2.06 -19.18 16.15
N ALA A 50 -3.17 -19.53 16.80
CA ALA A 50 -3.64 -20.91 16.89
C ALA A 50 -4.01 -21.48 15.52
N MET A 51 -4.79 -20.74 14.73
CA MET A 51 -5.24 -21.16 13.39
C MET A 51 -4.10 -21.33 12.39
N LEU A 52 -3.03 -20.53 12.52
CA LEU A 52 -1.87 -20.57 11.64
C LEU A 52 -0.74 -21.48 12.17
N ALA A 53 -0.87 -22.04 13.37
CA ALA A 53 0.13 -22.93 13.92
C ALA A 53 0.29 -24.16 13.01
N GLY A 54 1.48 -24.33 12.43
CA GLY A 54 1.78 -25.44 11.50
C GLY A 54 1.36 -25.22 10.05
N SER A 55 0.83 -24.04 9.68
CA SER A 55 0.46 -23.75 8.30
C SER A 55 1.27 -22.58 7.71
N HIS A 56 2.17 -22.90 6.77
CA HIS A 56 2.90 -21.90 5.98
C HIS A 56 2.11 -21.41 4.75
N GLN A 57 0.96 -22.02 4.46
CA GLN A 57 0.14 -21.72 3.28
C GLN A 57 -0.79 -20.53 3.47
N PHE A 58 -0.94 -20.03 4.69
CA PHE A 58 -1.91 -19.00 5.01
C PHE A 58 -1.33 -17.93 5.92
N GLU A 59 -1.83 -16.71 5.71
CA GLU A 59 -1.65 -15.61 6.63
C GLU A 59 -3.01 -15.19 7.19
N GLY A 60 -3.01 -14.85 8.47
CA GLY A 60 -4.20 -14.41 9.19
C GLY A 60 -4.10 -12.92 9.50
N SER A 61 -5.12 -12.17 9.13
CA SER A 61 -5.22 -10.74 9.43
C SER A 61 -6.44 -10.49 10.32
N THR A 62 -6.26 -9.70 11.38
CA THR A 62 -7.37 -9.35 12.27
C THR A 62 -7.92 -7.97 11.94
N PHE A 63 -9.23 -7.81 11.93
CA PHE A 63 -9.89 -6.52 11.68
C PHE A 63 -11.01 -6.28 12.69
N ALA A 64 -11.28 -5.01 12.99
CA ALA A 64 -12.42 -4.60 13.81
C ALA A 64 -13.68 -4.49 12.94
N CYS A 65 -14.82 -4.96 13.44
CA CYS A 65 -16.11 -4.90 12.73
C CYS A 65 -17.03 -3.87 13.38
N PRO A 66 -17.51 -2.88 12.61
CA PRO A 66 -18.42 -1.86 13.14
C PRO A 66 -19.77 -2.45 13.57
N ASP A 67 -20.27 -3.47 12.86
CA ASP A 67 -21.62 -4.03 13.09
C ASP A 67 -21.71 -4.80 14.41
N CYS A 68 -20.73 -5.65 14.69
CA CYS A 68 -20.73 -6.48 15.91
C CYS A 68 -19.87 -5.90 17.05
N ARG A 69 -19.18 -4.78 16.81
CA ARG A 69 -18.22 -4.14 17.72
C ARG A 69 -17.19 -5.12 18.29
N GLY A 70 -16.83 -6.12 17.49
CA GLY A 70 -15.88 -7.16 17.84
C GLY A 70 -14.72 -7.20 16.83
N TYR A 71 -13.86 -8.19 16.99
CA TYR A 71 -12.78 -8.46 16.06
C TYR A 71 -13.03 -9.75 15.29
N HIS A 72 -12.51 -9.81 14.07
CA HIS A 72 -12.59 -10.96 13.19
C HIS A 72 -11.21 -11.35 12.70
N LEU A 73 -11.11 -12.56 12.20
CA LEU A 73 -9.92 -13.13 11.58
C LEU A 73 -10.22 -13.44 10.12
N GLU A 74 -9.50 -12.79 9.22
CA GLU A 74 -9.50 -13.08 7.79
C GLU A 74 -8.31 -13.98 7.46
N LYS A 75 -8.58 -15.11 6.81
CA LYS A 75 -7.57 -16.05 6.33
C LYS A 75 -7.35 -15.83 4.85
N THR A 76 -6.12 -15.56 4.45
CA THR A 76 -5.74 -15.42 3.04
C THR A 76 -4.60 -16.36 2.72
N TYR A 77 -4.58 -16.91 1.50
CA TYR A 77 -3.46 -17.73 1.04
C TYR A 77 -2.17 -16.90 1.07
N ALA A 78 -1.19 -17.38 1.81
CA ALA A 78 0.19 -16.96 1.67
C ALA A 78 0.67 -17.59 0.38
N ARG A 79 0.74 -16.83 -0.71
CA ARG A 79 1.42 -17.37 -1.90
C ARG A 79 2.91 -17.41 -1.55
N GLN A 80 3.56 -18.54 -1.83
CA GLN A 80 5.01 -18.57 -1.98
C GLN A 80 5.42 -17.42 -2.90
N PRO A 81 6.56 -16.74 -2.64
CA PRO A 81 7.02 -15.65 -3.48
C PRO A 81 6.96 -16.14 -4.93
N ILE A 82 6.10 -15.51 -5.73
CA ILE A 82 6.08 -15.77 -7.15
C ILE A 82 7.47 -15.33 -7.61
N ASN A 83 8.27 -16.27 -8.12
CA ASN A 83 9.42 -15.94 -8.96
C ASN A 83 8.83 -15.27 -10.21
N VAL A 84 8.49 -13.99 -10.10
CA VAL A 84 8.21 -13.16 -11.26
C VAL A 84 9.57 -13.04 -11.94
N GLY A 85 9.70 -13.71 -13.09
CA GLY A 85 10.93 -13.78 -13.85
C GLY A 85 11.56 -12.40 -14.03
N GLY A 86 12.89 -12.37 -13.85
CA GLY A 86 13.73 -11.19 -13.94
C GLY A 86 13.56 -10.29 -12.73
N ALA A 87 14.55 -10.26 -11.84
CA ALA A 87 14.79 -9.06 -11.06
C ALA A 87 14.90 -7.92 -12.08
N ILE A 88 13.91 -7.02 -12.10
CA ILE A 88 14.12 -5.74 -12.77
C ILE A 88 15.20 -5.08 -11.93
N GLU A 89 16.42 -5.10 -12.44
CA GLU A 89 17.54 -4.42 -11.81
C GLU A 89 17.10 -2.98 -11.53
N PRO A 90 17.08 -2.56 -10.26
CA PRO A 90 16.72 -1.19 -9.94
C PRO A 90 17.62 -0.25 -10.74
N ALA A 91 17.07 0.86 -11.22
CA ALA A 91 17.86 1.84 -11.97
C ALA A 91 19.13 2.19 -11.17
N GLU A 92 20.28 2.31 -11.83
CA GLU A 92 21.58 2.53 -11.17
C GLU A 92 21.54 3.73 -10.20
N ALA A 93 20.85 4.80 -10.57
CA ALA A 93 20.59 5.96 -9.72
C ALA A 93 19.83 5.61 -8.43
N PHE A 94 18.89 4.66 -8.48
CA PHE A 94 18.18 4.18 -7.29
C PHE A 94 19.12 3.42 -6.36
N THR A 95 19.91 2.49 -6.89
CA THR A 95 20.88 1.70 -6.11
C THR A 95 21.94 2.60 -5.47
N ALA A 96 22.49 3.56 -6.23
CA ALA A 96 23.43 4.54 -5.74
C ALA A 96 22.84 5.44 -4.63
N SER A 97 21.53 5.72 -4.68
CA SER A 97 20.86 6.53 -3.65
C SER A 97 20.62 5.80 -2.33
N LEU A 98 20.71 4.46 -2.28
CA LEU A 98 20.30 3.67 -1.11
C LEU A 98 21.09 4.02 0.17
N THR A 99 22.35 4.44 0.04
CA THR A 99 23.23 4.75 1.18
C THR A 99 22.97 6.12 1.82
N SER A 100 22.42 7.06 1.05
CA SER A 100 22.06 8.42 1.51
C SER A 100 20.55 8.59 1.73
N ARG A 101 19.77 7.53 1.50
CA ARG A 101 18.31 7.53 1.60
C ARG A 101 17.87 7.46 3.06
N LYS A 102 16.82 8.21 3.38
CA LYS A 102 16.10 8.09 4.65
C LYS A 102 15.50 6.69 4.80
N ARG A 103 15.53 6.13 6.00
CA ARG A 103 14.78 4.91 6.33
C ARG A 103 13.31 5.28 6.40
N ARG A 104 12.47 4.64 5.59
CA ARG A 104 11.07 5.04 5.45
C ARG A 104 10.10 4.00 5.96
N TYR A 105 9.07 4.49 6.65
CA TYR A 105 7.87 3.75 6.96
C TYR A 105 6.78 4.20 5.99
N VAL A 106 6.28 3.29 5.15
CA VAL A 106 5.35 3.60 4.07
C VAL A 106 3.97 3.07 4.43
N LEU A 107 2.97 3.94 4.48
CA LEU A 107 1.57 3.59 4.55
C LEU A 107 0.95 3.68 3.16
N LEU A 108 0.46 2.56 2.64
CA LEU A 108 -0.24 2.50 1.37
C LEU A 108 -1.70 2.16 1.62
N ASP A 109 -2.58 3.15 1.56
CA ASP A 109 -4.00 2.88 1.33
C ASP A 109 -4.14 2.51 -0.14
N ILE A 110 -4.26 1.22 -0.44
CA ILE A 110 -4.28 0.76 -1.83
C ILE A 110 -5.57 1.18 -2.55
N GLU A 111 -6.66 1.39 -1.81
CA GLU A 111 -7.95 1.75 -2.37
C GLU A 111 -7.94 3.19 -2.90
N ASN A 112 -7.11 4.08 -2.35
CA ASN A 112 -6.98 5.44 -2.86
C ASN A 112 -6.44 5.53 -4.30
N PRO A 113 -5.24 5.00 -4.63
CA PRO A 113 -4.71 5.03 -5.99
C PRO A 113 -5.46 4.08 -6.95
N THR A 114 -6.10 3.02 -6.44
CA THR A 114 -6.87 2.07 -7.27
C THR A 114 -8.36 2.40 -7.40
N ARG A 115 -8.83 3.47 -6.75
CA ARG A 115 -10.23 3.93 -6.75
C ARG A 115 -11.21 2.89 -6.18
N GLY A 116 -10.87 2.34 -5.02
CA GLY A 116 -11.60 1.29 -4.33
C GLY A 116 -11.38 -0.09 -4.96
N ALA A 117 -12.32 -1.00 -4.76
CA ALA A 117 -12.23 -2.39 -5.24
C ALA A 117 -12.35 -2.59 -6.77
N ARG A 118 -12.43 -1.50 -7.54
CA ARG A 118 -12.76 -1.52 -8.98
C ARG A 118 -11.57 -1.87 -9.86
N ALA A 119 -10.34 -1.51 -9.48
CA ALA A 119 -9.17 -1.81 -10.30
C ALA A 119 -8.98 -3.33 -10.46
N THR A 120 -8.42 -3.75 -11.58
CA THR A 120 -8.02 -5.15 -11.82
C THR A 120 -6.77 -5.51 -11.00
N ARG A 121 -6.44 -6.80 -10.95
CA ARG A 121 -5.20 -7.25 -10.29
C ARG A 121 -3.97 -6.75 -11.04
N GLU A 122 -4.07 -6.69 -12.36
CA GLU A 122 -3.04 -6.23 -13.28
C GLU A 122 -2.77 -4.74 -13.09
N GLU A 123 -3.82 -3.94 -12.91
CA GLU A 123 -3.70 -2.51 -12.57
C GLU A 123 -3.02 -2.31 -11.21
N ALA A 124 -3.36 -3.13 -10.20
CA ALA A 124 -2.69 -3.08 -8.90
C ALA A 124 -1.20 -3.48 -9.01
N ALA A 125 -0.86 -4.47 -9.83
CA ALA A 125 0.53 -4.85 -10.11
C ALA A 125 1.29 -3.73 -10.84
N GLY A 126 0.64 -3.08 -11.81
CA GLY A 126 1.18 -1.92 -12.52
C GLY A 126 1.48 -0.76 -11.58
N LEU A 127 0.53 -0.41 -10.70
CA LEU A 127 0.74 0.57 -9.64
C LEU A 127 1.93 0.20 -8.75
N TRP A 128 2.01 -1.06 -8.30
CA TRP A 128 3.13 -1.51 -7.46
C TRP A 128 4.48 -1.32 -8.14
N ASN A 129 4.57 -1.66 -9.42
CA ASN A 129 5.78 -1.43 -10.21
C ASN A 129 6.10 0.06 -10.37
N ILE A 130 5.08 0.89 -10.61
CA ILE A 130 5.26 2.34 -10.68
C ILE A 130 5.76 2.90 -9.35
N LEU A 131 5.20 2.50 -8.21
CA LEU A 131 5.64 2.96 -6.89
C LEU A 131 7.07 2.52 -6.55
N LYS A 132 7.52 1.37 -7.06
CA LYS A 132 8.92 0.94 -6.93
C LYS A 132 9.86 1.76 -7.80
N LEU A 133 9.46 2.08 -9.03
CA LEU A 133 10.32 2.67 -10.06
C LEU A 133 10.30 4.20 -10.12
N GLN A 134 9.19 4.84 -9.73
CA GLN A 134 9.04 6.29 -9.74
C GLN A 134 9.29 6.88 -8.36
N ALA A 135 9.82 8.11 -8.33
CA ALA A 135 10.10 8.83 -7.10
C ALA A 135 8.83 8.94 -6.19
N PRO A 136 8.97 8.74 -4.87
CA PRO A 136 10.23 8.56 -4.18
C PRO A 136 10.87 7.19 -4.41
N GLY A 137 10.12 6.16 -4.81
CA GLY A 137 10.56 4.78 -4.97
C GLY A 137 10.36 3.98 -3.68
N ILE A 138 10.25 2.65 -3.78
CA ILE A 138 10.18 1.74 -2.63
C ILE A 138 11.44 0.88 -2.63
N ALA A 139 12.25 1.04 -1.58
CA ALA A 139 13.49 0.34 -1.37
C ALA A 139 13.30 -0.93 -0.51
N PRO A 140 14.16 -1.94 -0.66
CA PRO A 140 14.09 -3.15 0.15
C PRO A 140 14.15 -2.91 1.67
N HIS A 141 14.78 -1.82 2.12
CA HIS A 141 14.92 -1.46 3.53
C HIS A 141 13.76 -0.60 4.08
N ASP A 142 12.85 -0.13 3.23
CA ASP A 142 11.63 0.51 3.72
C ASP A 142 10.77 -0.51 4.43
N HIS A 143 9.86 -0.09 5.29
CA HIS A 143 8.77 -0.95 5.75
C HIS A 143 7.45 -0.48 5.17
N VAL A 144 6.79 -1.33 4.37
CA VAL A 144 5.56 -0.98 3.68
C VAL A 144 4.37 -1.66 4.35
N VAL A 145 3.41 -0.86 4.81
CA VAL A 145 2.14 -1.35 5.34
C VAL A 145 1.03 -1.01 4.37
N VAL A 146 0.41 -2.02 3.79
CA VAL A 146 -0.68 -1.90 2.83
C VAL A 146 -2.01 -2.10 3.53
N GLY A 147 -2.84 -1.07 3.55
CA GLY A 147 -4.21 -1.08 4.09
C GLY A 147 -5.23 -1.28 3.01
N ALA A 148 -6.23 -2.13 3.30
CA ALA A 148 -7.33 -2.42 2.38
C ALA A 148 -8.52 -3.07 3.08
N SER A 149 -9.72 -2.94 2.50
CA SER A 149 -10.88 -3.77 2.79
C SER A 149 -10.63 -5.25 2.48
N ARG A 150 -11.44 -6.16 3.05
CA ARG A 150 -11.24 -7.62 2.89
C ARG A 150 -11.41 -8.04 1.44
N LEU A 151 -12.42 -7.49 0.76
CA LEU A 151 -12.66 -7.73 -0.66
C LEU A 151 -11.42 -7.40 -1.49
N VAL A 152 -10.77 -6.27 -1.19
CA VAL A 152 -9.58 -5.79 -1.90
C VAL A 152 -8.36 -6.63 -1.61
N VAL A 153 -8.13 -7.02 -0.36
CA VAL A 153 -7.00 -7.89 0.02
C VAL A 153 -7.07 -9.21 -0.75
N ARG A 154 -8.25 -9.84 -0.83
CA ARG A 154 -8.44 -11.09 -1.59
C ARG A 154 -8.08 -10.94 -3.07
N LYS A 155 -8.25 -9.74 -3.64
CA LYS A 155 -7.99 -9.45 -5.05
C LYS A 155 -6.52 -9.09 -5.32
N TYR A 156 -5.94 -8.19 -4.53
CA TYR A 156 -4.67 -7.51 -4.81
C TYR A 156 -3.45 -8.07 -4.08
N ARG A 157 -3.63 -8.84 -3.01
CA ARG A 157 -2.50 -9.39 -2.22
C ARG A 157 -1.51 -10.19 -3.07
N ALA A 158 -1.98 -10.86 -4.11
CA ALA A 158 -1.11 -11.59 -5.04
C ALA A 158 -0.25 -10.68 -5.94
N ALA A 159 -0.63 -9.41 -6.11
CA ALA A 159 0.05 -8.44 -6.97
C ALA A 159 1.03 -7.52 -6.20
N ILE A 160 0.75 -7.24 -4.92
CA ILE A 160 1.61 -6.39 -4.08
C ILE A 160 2.24 -7.25 -2.99
N HIS A 161 3.54 -7.52 -3.18
CA HIS A 161 4.34 -8.36 -2.31
C HIS A 161 5.79 -7.87 -2.24
N GLY A 162 6.48 -8.30 -1.19
CA GLY A 162 7.89 -8.01 -0.91
C GLY A 162 8.23 -8.46 0.51
N ALA A 163 9.51 -8.75 0.78
CA ALA A 163 9.96 -9.17 2.12
C ALA A 163 9.67 -8.11 3.19
N ASN A 164 9.57 -6.86 2.77
CA ASN A 164 9.31 -5.70 3.61
C ASN A 164 7.86 -5.20 3.56
N VAL A 165 6.95 -5.96 2.95
CA VAL A 165 5.53 -5.60 2.79
C VAL A 165 4.68 -6.35 3.81
N LYS A 166 3.83 -5.61 4.51
CA LYS A 166 2.85 -6.12 5.47
C LYS A 166 1.45 -5.65 5.09
N TRP A 167 0.49 -6.57 5.07
CA TRP A 167 -0.91 -6.23 4.86
C TRP A 167 -1.64 -6.01 6.19
N VAL A 168 -2.51 -5.00 6.22
CA VAL A 168 -3.48 -4.75 7.29
C VAL A 168 -4.87 -4.65 6.67
N VAL A 169 -5.84 -5.28 7.33
CA VAL A 169 -7.16 -5.51 6.74
C VAL A 169 -8.19 -4.73 7.53
N GLY A 170 -8.99 -3.95 6.82
CA GLY A 170 -10.16 -3.24 7.31
C GLY A 170 -11.44 -4.04 7.11
N ALA A 171 -12.53 -3.61 7.76
CA ALA A 171 -13.85 -4.11 7.43
C ALA A 171 -14.25 -3.72 5.99
N ASP A 172 -15.21 -4.44 5.39
CA ASP A 172 -15.85 -4.06 4.12
C ASP A 172 -16.86 -2.93 4.35
N ALA A 173 -16.38 -1.80 4.87
CA ALA A 173 -17.14 -0.62 5.27
C ALA A 173 -16.38 0.65 4.87
N PRO A 174 -17.05 1.81 4.81
CA PRO A 174 -16.37 3.09 4.59
C PRO A 174 -15.19 3.27 5.55
N ASP A 175 -14.08 3.78 5.01
CA ASP A 175 -12.82 4.05 5.71
C ASP A 175 -12.19 2.82 6.38
N GLY A 176 -12.55 1.61 5.93
CA GLY A 176 -12.05 0.36 6.49
C GLY A 176 -10.53 0.27 6.42
N ALA A 177 -9.95 0.59 5.27
CA ALA A 177 -8.52 0.60 5.03
C ALA A 177 -7.79 1.63 5.92
N ASP A 178 -8.30 2.86 5.99
CA ASP A 178 -7.71 3.95 6.77
C ASP A 178 -7.65 3.59 8.25
N ARG A 179 -8.78 3.13 8.81
CA ARG A 179 -8.87 2.69 10.20
C ARG A 179 -7.92 1.53 10.48
N ALA A 180 -7.75 0.62 9.53
CA ALA A 180 -6.81 -0.49 9.68
C ALA A 180 -5.35 -0.02 9.72
N LEU A 181 -4.98 0.94 8.87
CA LEU A 181 -3.65 1.56 8.85
C LEU A 181 -3.36 2.34 10.13
N LEU A 182 -4.26 3.25 10.51
CA LEU A 182 -4.15 4.06 11.72
C LEU A 182 -4.07 3.19 12.99
N ALA A 183 -4.80 2.07 13.04
CA ALA A 183 -4.73 1.14 14.16
C ALA A 183 -3.51 0.19 14.14
N ALA A 184 -2.78 0.13 13.03
CA ALA A 184 -1.62 -0.75 12.87
C ALA A 184 -0.29 -0.06 13.17
N ILE A 185 -0.22 1.25 12.94
CA ILE A 185 0.99 2.03 13.20
C ILE A 185 1.17 2.28 14.70
N ASP A 186 2.39 2.04 15.19
CA ASP A 186 2.85 2.49 16.50
C ASP A 186 3.86 3.61 16.25
N LEU A 187 3.38 4.85 16.31
CA LEU A 187 4.17 6.00 15.87
C LEU A 187 5.44 6.19 16.71
N ARG A 188 5.42 5.85 18.01
CA ARG A 188 6.60 5.97 18.87
C ARG A 188 7.70 5.02 18.41
N ARG A 189 7.31 3.78 18.10
CA ARG A 189 8.24 2.79 17.55
C ARG A 189 8.75 3.20 16.17
N VAL A 190 7.85 3.69 15.32
CA VAL A 190 8.22 4.13 13.96
C VAL A 190 9.22 5.28 14.02
N ALA A 191 9.00 6.28 14.87
CA ALA A 191 9.93 7.41 15.03
C ALA A 191 11.31 7.02 15.59
N ALA A 192 11.41 5.90 16.31
CA ALA A 192 12.70 5.40 16.80
C ALA A 192 13.50 4.63 15.72
N GLU A 193 12.81 4.04 14.74
CA GLU A 193 13.41 3.13 13.75
C GLU A 193 13.54 3.75 12.35
N TYR A 194 12.76 4.79 12.05
CA TYR A 194 12.65 5.40 10.73
C TYR A 194 12.82 6.92 10.80
N ASP A 195 13.20 7.52 9.68
CA ASP A 195 13.49 8.95 9.58
C ASP A 195 12.36 9.68 8.83
N GLU A 196 11.52 8.95 8.11
CA GLU A 196 10.43 9.52 7.31
C GLU A 196 9.20 8.62 7.25
N LEU A 197 8.02 9.24 7.36
CA LEU A 197 6.72 8.63 7.12
C LEU A 197 6.24 9.00 5.70
N VAL A 198 6.05 7.99 4.85
CA VAL A 198 5.47 8.17 3.51
C VAL A 198 4.02 7.71 3.54
N ILE A 199 3.10 8.59 3.20
CA ILE A 199 1.65 8.31 3.14
C ILE A 199 1.23 8.31 1.68
N ILE A 200 0.91 7.13 1.15
CA ILE A 200 0.37 6.98 -0.20
C ILE A 200 -1.16 6.99 -0.09
N SER A 201 -1.71 8.18 0.08
CA SER A 201 -3.14 8.47 0.12
C SER A 201 -3.36 9.98 -0.04
N GLY A 202 -4.55 10.37 -0.49
CA GLY A 202 -5.01 11.76 -0.51
C GLY A 202 -5.95 12.14 0.64
N ASP A 203 -6.29 11.19 1.52
CA ASP A 203 -7.41 11.33 2.46
C ASP A 203 -7.07 12.19 3.69
N HIS A 204 -8.03 13.01 4.13
CA HIS A 204 -7.94 13.79 5.37
C HIS A 204 -7.78 12.94 6.63
N ALA A 205 -8.21 11.68 6.63
CA ALA A 205 -8.07 10.77 7.77
C ALA A 205 -6.63 10.61 8.27
N PHE A 206 -5.63 10.86 7.42
CA PHE A 206 -4.21 10.76 7.77
C PHE A 206 -3.58 12.08 8.24
N ALA A 207 -4.29 13.22 8.18
CA ALA A 207 -3.73 14.52 8.53
C ALA A 207 -3.23 14.59 9.97
N ASP A 208 -3.99 14.03 10.91
CA ASP A 208 -3.62 13.96 12.33
C ASP A 208 -2.38 13.11 12.57
N LEU A 209 -2.29 11.98 11.86
CA LEU A 209 -1.11 11.11 11.92
C LEU A 209 0.13 11.84 11.38
N ALA A 210 -0.01 12.54 10.24
CA ALA A 210 1.08 13.32 9.65
C ALA A 210 1.61 14.38 10.62
N ARG A 211 0.71 15.14 11.26
CA ARG A 211 1.09 16.14 12.28
C ARG A 211 1.82 15.51 13.46
N GLN A 212 1.30 14.41 13.98
CA GLN A 212 1.93 13.68 15.08
C GLN A 212 3.30 13.12 14.70
N ALA A 213 3.45 12.63 13.46
CA ALA A 213 4.73 12.11 12.97
C ALA A 213 5.81 13.20 12.94
N LYS A 214 5.45 14.40 12.47
CA LYS A 214 6.36 15.56 12.51
C LYS A 214 6.76 15.93 13.93
N TRP A 215 5.82 15.94 14.86
CA TRP A 215 6.13 16.19 16.27
C TRP A 215 7.03 15.11 16.89
N ALA A 216 6.97 13.88 16.37
CA ALA A 216 7.84 12.80 16.77
C ALA A 216 9.22 12.81 16.06
N GLY A 217 9.50 13.81 15.22
CA GLY A 217 10.79 13.99 14.54
C GLY A 217 10.93 13.33 13.17
N LEU A 218 9.85 12.75 12.62
CA LEU A 218 9.83 12.19 11.26
C LEU A 218 9.58 13.32 10.25
N SER A 219 10.24 13.28 9.08
CA SER A 219 9.70 14.03 7.93
C SER A 219 8.48 13.30 7.36
N VAL A 220 7.58 14.04 6.73
CA VAL A 220 6.36 13.49 6.14
C VAL A 220 6.31 13.76 4.65
N GLN A 221 6.23 12.68 3.87
CA GLN A 221 5.96 12.74 2.44
C GLN A 221 4.57 12.18 2.16
N VAL A 222 3.78 12.93 1.39
CA VAL A 222 2.49 12.47 0.89
C VAL A 222 2.61 12.16 -0.59
N VAL A 223 2.11 11.01 -1.01
CA VAL A 223 2.11 10.55 -2.40
C VAL A 223 0.67 10.33 -2.84
N THR A 224 0.28 11.00 -3.93
CA THR A 224 -1.03 10.78 -4.57
C THR A 224 -0.86 10.25 -5.98
N ALA A 225 -1.82 9.46 -6.46
CA ALA A 225 -1.79 8.94 -7.83
C ALA A 225 -2.74 9.72 -8.75
N GLU A 226 -2.25 10.18 -9.90
CA GLU A 226 -3.05 10.75 -10.99
C GLU A 226 -3.49 9.65 -11.95
N HIS A 227 -4.79 9.56 -12.20
CA HIS A 227 -5.38 8.66 -13.18
C HIS A 227 -5.73 9.46 -14.46
N PRO A 228 -5.59 8.89 -15.68
CA PRO A 228 -5.90 9.61 -16.93
C PRO A 228 -7.30 10.23 -16.97
N LYS A 229 -8.26 9.54 -16.36
CA LYS A 229 -9.69 9.91 -16.34
C LYS A 229 -10.08 10.79 -15.15
N GLN A 230 -9.20 11.04 -14.18
CA GLN A 230 -9.54 11.82 -12.98
C GLN A 230 -8.30 12.39 -12.29
N ARG A 231 -8.39 13.66 -11.88
CA ARG A 231 -7.35 14.30 -11.06
C ARG A 231 -7.19 13.58 -9.73
N SER A 232 -5.96 13.53 -9.23
CA SER A 232 -5.72 13.14 -7.85
C SER A 232 -6.43 14.11 -6.91
N VAL A 233 -6.90 13.57 -5.79
CA VAL A 233 -7.45 14.38 -4.69
C VAL A 233 -6.44 14.34 -3.57
N LEU A 234 -6.14 15.51 -3.00
CA LEU A 234 -5.36 15.65 -1.78
C LEU A 234 -6.13 16.61 -0.87
N SER A 235 -6.44 16.17 0.34
CA SER A 235 -7.08 17.04 1.33
C SER A 235 -6.15 18.20 1.71
N ARG A 236 -6.72 19.38 1.95
CA ARG A 236 -5.94 20.58 2.33
C ARG A 236 -5.19 20.37 3.64
N GLU A 237 -5.80 19.65 4.58
CA GLU A 237 -5.23 19.36 5.90
C GLU A 237 -4.03 18.42 5.79
N LEU A 238 -4.14 17.34 5.00
CA LEU A 238 -3.01 16.45 4.76
C LEU A 238 -1.89 17.14 3.97
N ALA A 239 -2.25 17.99 2.99
CA ALA A 239 -1.28 18.80 2.26
C ALA A 239 -0.50 19.74 3.20
N ALA A 240 -1.19 20.44 4.11
CA ALA A 240 -0.56 21.34 5.07
C ALA A 240 0.31 20.60 6.10
N ALA A 241 -0.02 19.35 6.41
CA ALA A 241 0.77 18.52 7.32
C ALA A 241 2.02 17.90 6.67
N ALA A 242 2.09 17.82 5.33
CA ALA A 242 3.21 17.22 4.61
C ALA A 242 4.41 18.18 4.50
N ASP A 243 5.63 17.63 4.53
CA ASP A 243 6.84 18.36 4.15
C ASP A 243 7.08 18.28 2.64
N THR A 244 6.70 17.16 2.03
CA THR A 244 6.81 16.93 0.58
C THR A 244 5.53 16.32 0.04
N HIS A 245 5.06 16.80 -1.11
CA HIS A 245 4.00 16.17 -1.89
C HIS A 245 4.53 15.66 -3.22
N THR A 246 4.23 14.41 -3.54
CA THR A 246 4.59 13.78 -4.82
C THR A 246 3.36 13.29 -5.54
N LEU A 247 3.26 13.62 -6.83
CA LEU A 247 2.23 13.13 -7.72
C LEU A 247 2.81 12.03 -8.62
N VAL A 248 2.33 10.81 -8.45
CA VAL A 248 2.68 9.66 -9.29
C VAL A 248 1.64 9.55 -10.41
N ARG A 249 2.09 9.40 -11.66
CA ARG A 249 1.18 9.25 -12.80
C ARG A 249 1.07 7.79 -13.19
N LEU A 250 -0.15 7.26 -13.21
CA LEU A 250 -0.39 5.85 -13.54
C LEU A 250 -0.26 5.54 -15.04
N GLN A 251 -0.30 6.57 -15.90
CA GLN A 251 0.05 6.47 -17.32
C GLN A 251 0.89 7.67 -17.75
N PRO A 252 1.81 7.49 -18.71
CA PRO A 252 2.50 8.59 -19.35
C PRO A 252 1.50 9.56 -19.99
N ARG A 253 1.76 10.87 -19.90
CA ARG A 253 1.01 11.85 -20.68
C ARG A 253 1.32 11.60 -22.15
N THR A 254 0.32 11.27 -22.96
CA THR A 254 0.45 11.42 -24.41
C THR A 254 0.70 12.91 -24.67
N PRO A 255 1.80 13.31 -25.34
CA PRO A 255 2.01 14.71 -25.67
C PRO A 255 0.83 15.18 -26.51
N LYS A 256 0.15 16.23 -26.05
CA LYS A 256 -0.88 16.90 -26.83
C LYS A 256 -0.19 17.46 -28.08
N PRO A 257 -0.69 17.26 -29.31
CA PRO A 257 -0.03 17.71 -30.54
C PRO A 257 0.11 19.25 -30.70
N GLU A 258 -0.20 20.06 -29.67
CA GLU A 258 -0.25 21.52 -29.76
C GLU A 258 1.04 22.27 -29.40
N ASN A 259 2.14 21.59 -29.06
CA ASN A 259 3.42 22.28 -28.75
C ASN A 259 4.60 21.92 -29.67
N VAL A 260 4.32 21.45 -30.89
CA VAL A 260 5.30 21.51 -31.98
C VAL A 260 4.87 22.66 -32.91
N THR A 261 5.04 23.90 -32.47
CA THR A 261 5.24 24.99 -33.42
C THR A 261 6.61 24.76 -34.06
N PRO A 262 6.72 24.41 -35.35
CA PRO A 262 8.02 24.37 -35.99
C PRO A 262 8.58 25.79 -35.95
N ASN A 263 9.75 25.91 -35.32
CA ASN A 263 10.49 27.16 -35.21
C ASN A 263 10.73 27.69 -36.64
N ARG A 264 9.95 28.68 -37.08
CA ARG A 264 9.97 29.25 -38.45
C ARG A 264 11.30 29.92 -38.85
N ARG A 265 12.34 29.82 -38.02
CA ARG A 265 13.66 30.42 -38.26
C ARG A 265 14.68 29.52 -38.95
N THR A 266 14.45 28.21 -39.08
CA THR A 266 15.41 27.30 -39.78
C THR A 266 15.07 27.01 -41.25
N ALA A 267 13.93 27.47 -41.76
CA ALA A 267 13.50 27.21 -43.15
C ALA A 267 13.95 28.26 -44.19
N ARG A 268 14.85 29.18 -43.86
CA ARG A 268 15.37 30.20 -44.80
C ARG A 268 16.86 30.12 -45.12
N LEU A 269 17.57 29.11 -44.63
CA LEU A 269 19.01 28.93 -44.90
C LEU A 269 19.32 27.73 -45.82
N SER A 270 18.30 27.07 -46.39
CA SER A 270 18.46 25.87 -47.22
C SER A 270 18.12 26.07 -48.69
N SER A 271 17.80 27.29 -49.13
CA SER A 271 17.37 27.58 -50.51
C SER A 271 18.31 28.54 -51.28
N GLN A 272 19.53 28.76 -50.78
CA GLN A 272 20.57 29.51 -51.48
C GLN A 272 21.90 28.77 -51.35
N HIS A 273 22.10 27.74 -52.18
CA HIS A 273 23.39 27.29 -52.72
C HIS A 273 23.21 25.96 -53.45
N VAL A 274 22.59 26.03 -54.63
CA VAL A 274 22.83 25.04 -55.68
C VAL A 274 22.89 25.80 -57.00
N HIS A 275 24.03 26.44 -57.25
CA HIS A 275 24.55 26.67 -58.59
C HIS A 275 26.08 26.73 -58.48
N ASP A 276 26.72 26.14 -59.47
CA ASP A 276 28.15 26.17 -59.80
C ASP A 276 29.05 25.08 -59.18
N LEU A 277 29.08 23.93 -59.86
CA LEU A 277 30.25 23.07 -59.97
C LEU A 277 30.88 23.28 -61.36
N PRO A 278 32.20 23.52 -61.48
CA PRO A 278 32.89 23.58 -62.77
C PRO A 278 33.26 22.19 -63.28
N ALA A 279 33.23 22.04 -64.61
CA ALA A 279 33.68 20.85 -65.32
C ALA A 279 35.19 20.64 -65.18
N ALA A 280 35.61 19.41 -64.88
CA ALA A 280 37.00 18.97 -64.97
C ALA A 280 37.31 18.45 -66.38
N ALA A 281 38.46 18.86 -66.90
CA ALA A 281 39.18 18.22 -68.00
C ALA A 281 40.14 17.16 -67.44
#